data_AF-X1IGM6-F1
#
_entry.id   AF-X1IGM6-F1
#
_cell.length_a   1.000
_cell.length_b   1.000
_cell.length_c   1.000
_cell.angle_alpha   90.00
_cell.angle_beta   90.00
_cell.angle_gamma   90.00
#
_symmetry.space_group_name_H-M   'P 1'
#
loop_
_entity.id
_entity.type
_entity.pdbx_description
1 polymer ?
#
loop_
_entity_poly.entity_id
_entity_poly.type
_entity_poly.pdbx_seq_one_letter_code
_entity_poly.pdbx_strand_id
1 'polypeptide(L)'
;TVRIVKSGPEIKYSLKSLSRFFVKVEKIEINKVDIDQVEIPERFYQVMSDTPKLEKTWKGNRPDLKDQTRSGYDMSLASQLVRFGFSTSEIASILRNFLHGKRTDAQGDYLEWTIGKAKREYEQRKNKEQSTRANTNLKPQDSKNPKKKQRIFITGRQLVKEKVKELPAPVKKGLFVPERYTILAASDGEGKTLFCGQLTLNAITGTTFLDFFPIPKPVRVLYFAGENSRGDMQTKIRRQQEELEKILGRSIEKELEENFHWVAPLDINFFLNP
;
A
#
# COMPACT_ATOMS: atom_id res chain seq x y z
N THR A 1 36.23 -2.85 -12.06
CA THR A 1 35.83 -3.95 -11.16
C THR A 1 34.55 -3.58 -10.45
N VAL A 2 33.42 -4.18 -10.83
CA VAL A 2 32.10 -3.93 -10.21
C VAL A 2 32.19 -4.24 -8.70
N ARG A 3 32.21 -3.20 -7.86
CA ARG A 3 32.04 -3.36 -6.41
C ARG A 3 30.55 -3.58 -6.13
N ILE A 4 30.12 -4.83 -6.28
CA ILE A 4 28.88 -5.30 -5.65
C ILE A 4 29.06 -5.00 -4.16
N VAL A 5 28.22 -4.12 -3.62
CA VAL A 5 28.19 -3.80 -2.18
C VAL A 5 28.15 -5.12 -1.46
N LYS A 6 29.25 -5.42 -0.74
CA LYS A 6 29.60 -6.72 -0.18
C LYS A 6 28.35 -7.57 0.11
N SER A 7 28.16 -8.64 -0.66
CA SER A 7 27.16 -9.66 -0.36
C SER A 7 27.87 -10.84 0.31
N GLY A 8 27.48 -11.18 1.53
CA GLY A 8 28.08 -12.25 2.30
C GLY A 8 27.21 -12.57 3.50
N PRO A 9 27.26 -13.81 4.02
CA PRO A 9 26.38 -14.27 5.10
C PRO A 9 26.55 -13.47 6.42
N GLU A 10 27.61 -12.67 6.52
CA GLU A 10 27.92 -11.84 7.69
C GLU A 10 27.36 -10.42 7.59
N ILE A 11 26.74 -10.04 6.47
CA ILE A 11 26.33 -8.67 6.19
C ILE A 11 24.83 -8.55 6.37
N LYS A 12 24.44 -7.98 7.51
CA LYS A 12 23.05 -7.69 7.85
C LYS A 12 22.69 -6.26 7.47
N TYR A 13 21.67 -6.09 6.63
CA TYR A 13 21.13 -4.77 6.30
C TYR A 13 20.10 -4.33 7.36
N SER A 14 20.18 -3.08 7.80
CA SER A 14 19.14 -2.46 8.63
C SER A 14 18.21 -1.58 7.77
N LEU A 15 16.99 -1.30 8.21
CA LEU A 15 16.14 -0.31 7.51
C LEU A 15 16.83 1.05 7.40
N LYS A 16 17.61 1.43 8.41
CA LYS A 16 18.39 2.67 8.40
C LYS A 16 19.41 2.69 7.26
N SER A 17 20.07 1.57 6.96
CA SER A 17 21.01 1.49 5.83
C SER A 17 20.32 1.56 4.45
N LEU A 18 19.03 1.24 4.38
CA LEU A 18 18.24 1.33 3.14
C LEU A 18 17.53 2.67 2.96
N SER A 19 17.64 3.60 3.92
CA SER A 19 16.95 4.90 3.90
C SER A 19 17.17 5.72 2.62
N ARG A 20 18.32 5.59 1.97
CA ARG A 20 18.63 6.25 0.68
C ARG A 20 17.76 5.79 -0.49
N PHE A 21 17.07 4.65 -0.37
CA PHE A 21 16.13 4.11 -1.36
C PHE A 21 14.67 4.39 -1.00
N PHE A 22 14.40 5.00 0.15
CA PHE A 22 13.04 5.24 0.58
C PHE A 22 12.41 6.29 -0.33
N VAL A 23 11.30 5.91 -0.95
CA VAL A 23 10.40 6.87 -1.56
C VAL A 23 9.71 7.59 -0.41
N LYS A 24 9.65 8.92 -0.46
CA LYS A 24 8.82 9.72 0.45
C LYS A 24 7.36 9.34 0.21
N VAL A 25 6.90 8.31 0.88
CA VAL A 25 5.47 8.08 1.06
C VAL A 25 5.04 9.12 2.08
N GLU A 26 4.19 10.05 1.69
CA GLU A 26 3.53 10.91 2.67
C GLU A 26 2.77 9.99 3.61
N LYS A 27 3.35 9.73 4.80
CA LYS A 27 2.65 9.05 5.87
C LYS A 27 1.41 9.89 6.16
N ILE A 28 0.25 9.35 5.81
CA ILE A 28 -0.98 9.79 6.43
C ILE A 28 -0.82 9.37 7.89
N GLU A 29 -0.44 10.31 8.76
CA GLU A 29 -0.51 10.11 10.20
C GLU A 29 -1.98 9.82 10.53
N ILE A 30 -2.28 8.53 10.66
CA ILE A 30 -3.49 8.08 11.29
C ILE A 30 -3.18 8.27 12.77
N ASN A 31 -3.80 9.26 13.39
CA ASN A 31 -3.72 9.49 14.82
C ASN A 31 -3.92 8.15 15.53
N LYS A 32 -2.87 7.63 16.18
CA LYS A 32 -2.99 6.46 17.07
C LYS A 32 -4.10 6.77 18.05
N VAL A 33 -5.14 5.95 18.05
CA VAL A 33 -6.20 6.06 19.04
C VAL A 33 -5.78 5.13 20.16
N ASP A 34 -5.59 5.65 21.37
CA ASP A 34 -5.44 4.78 22.54
C ASP A 34 -6.71 3.93 22.66
N ILE A 35 -6.57 2.64 22.39
CA ILE A 35 -7.65 1.66 22.51
C ILE A 35 -7.44 0.97 23.87
N ASP A 36 -7.94 1.61 24.92
CA ASP A 36 -8.01 0.99 26.24
C ASP A 36 -8.78 -0.33 26.18
N GLN A 37 -8.35 -1.33 26.95
CA GLN A 37 -9.10 -2.56 27.14
C GLN A 37 -10.29 -2.29 28.07
N VAL A 38 -11.44 -1.98 27.47
CA VAL A 38 -12.71 -1.81 28.18
C VAL A 38 -13.51 -3.11 28.08
N GLU A 39 -14.33 -3.44 29.08
CA GLU A 39 -15.32 -4.53 28.95
C GLU A 39 -16.39 -4.19 27.90
N ILE A 40 -17.12 -5.20 27.40
CA ILE A 40 -18.25 -4.95 26.50
C ILE A 40 -19.33 -4.21 27.30
N PRO A 41 -19.72 -2.99 26.90
CA PRO A 41 -20.67 -2.20 27.69
C PRO A 41 -22.07 -2.82 27.60
N GLU A 42 -22.83 -2.80 28.70
CA GLU A 42 -24.17 -3.40 28.78
C GLU A 42 -25.14 -2.89 27.71
N ARG A 43 -24.99 -1.61 27.33
CA ARG A 43 -25.75 -0.97 26.25
C ARG A 43 -25.61 -1.68 24.90
N PHE A 44 -24.53 -2.44 24.68
CA PHE A 44 -24.38 -3.28 23.49
C PHE A 44 -25.46 -4.35 23.41
N TYR A 45 -25.72 -5.06 24.52
CA TYR A 45 -26.72 -6.13 24.55
C TYR A 45 -28.13 -5.58 24.38
N GLN A 46 -28.42 -4.40 24.95
CA GLN A 46 -29.68 -3.68 24.75
C GLN A 46 -29.89 -3.27 23.28
N VAL A 47 -28.88 -2.66 22.65
CA VAL A 47 -28.98 -2.29 21.23
C VAL A 47 -29.11 -3.53 20.33
N MET A 48 -28.48 -4.65 20.74
CA MET A 48 -28.57 -5.92 20.02
C MET A 48 -29.97 -6.54 20.08
N SER A 49 -30.65 -6.49 21.23
CA SER A 49 -32.04 -6.98 21.33
C SER A 49 -33.00 -6.16 20.48
N ASP A 50 -32.75 -4.85 20.38
CA ASP A 50 -33.64 -3.92 19.67
C ASP A 50 -33.37 -3.88 18.15
N THR A 51 -32.22 -4.40 17.72
CA THR A 51 -31.78 -4.34 16.32
C THR A 51 -31.52 -5.75 15.76
N PRO A 52 -32.52 -6.38 15.11
CA PRO A 52 -32.39 -7.74 14.57
C PRO A 52 -31.22 -7.91 13.59
N LYS A 53 -30.82 -6.84 12.89
CA LYS A 53 -29.68 -6.87 11.97
C LYS A 53 -28.33 -6.92 12.70
N LEU A 54 -28.22 -6.23 13.83
CA LEU A 54 -27.02 -6.24 14.67
C LEU A 54 -26.87 -7.62 15.30
N GLU A 55 -27.96 -8.17 15.83
CA GLU A 55 -28.00 -9.53 16.38
C GLU A 55 -27.62 -10.59 15.34
N LYS A 56 -28.21 -10.53 14.14
CA LYS A 56 -27.83 -11.43 13.03
C LYS A 56 -26.35 -11.32 12.68
N THR A 57 -25.77 -10.12 12.75
CA THR A 57 -24.33 -9.93 12.52
C THR A 57 -23.50 -10.54 13.64
N TRP A 58 -23.88 -10.31 14.91
CA TRP A 58 -23.23 -10.87 16.08
C TRP A 58 -23.28 -12.40 16.15
N LYS A 59 -24.36 -13.01 15.66
CA LYS A 59 -24.53 -14.47 15.56
C LYS A 59 -23.91 -15.09 14.29
N GLY A 60 -23.25 -14.29 13.45
CA GLY A 60 -22.65 -14.76 12.18
C GLY A 60 -23.66 -15.18 11.10
N ASN A 61 -24.93 -14.76 11.23
CA ASN A 61 -26.04 -15.16 10.36
C ASN A 61 -26.44 -14.04 9.39
N ARG A 62 -25.54 -13.70 8.46
CA ARG A 62 -25.76 -12.65 7.44
C ARG A 62 -25.53 -13.17 6.02
N PRO A 63 -26.39 -14.05 5.47
CA PRO A 63 -26.22 -14.55 4.10
C PRO A 63 -26.32 -13.43 3.04
N ASP A 64 -26.92 -12.30 3.40
CA ASP A 64 -27.01 -11.10 2.56
C ASP A 64 -25.68 -10.32 2.45
N LEU A 65 -24.70 -10.63 3.30
CA LEU A 65 -23.41 -9.95 3.27
C LEU A 65 -22.59 -10.42 2.05
N LYS A 66 -22.23 -9.48 1.17
CA LYS A 66 -21.43 -9.78 -0.02
C LYS A 66 -20.07 -10.40 0.30
N ASP A 67 -19.47 -9.97 1.42
CA ASP A 67 -18.19 -10.48 1.90
C ASP A 67 -18.42 -11.31 3.17
N GLN A 68 -18.33 -12.64 3.05
CA GLN A 68 -18.53 -13.60 4.13
C GLN A 68 -17.24 -13.89 4.93
N THR A 69 -16.14 -13.16 4.68
CA THR A 69 -14.89 -13.35 5.43
C THR A 69 -14.99 -12.79 6.85
N ARG A 70 -14.11 -13.24 7.76
CA ARG A 70 -14.01 -12.70 9.13
C ARG A 70 -13.87 -11.18 9.15
N SER A 71 -13.08 -10.61 8.23
CA SER A 71 -12.93 -9.15 8.08
C SER A 71 -14.19 -8.46 7.54
N GLY A 72 -14.95 -9.13 6.67
CA GLY A 72 -16.25 -8.65 6.21
C GLY A 72 -17.25 -8.53 7.38
N TYR A 73 -17.27 -9.54 8.25
CA TYR A 73 -18.08 -9.54 9.47
C TYR A 73 -17.65 -8.45 10.46
N ASP A 74 -16.36 -8.31 10.74
CA ASP A 74 -15.83 -7.24 11.60
C ASP A 74 -16.21 -5.84 11.09
N MET A 75 -16.06 -5.61 9.77
CA MET A 75 -16.42 -4.34 9.15
C MET A 75 -17.92 -4.05 9.22
N SER A 76 -18.76 -5.07 9.00
CA SER A 76 -20.22 -4.96 9.11
C SER A 76 -20.66 -4.64 10.54
N LEU A 77 -20.03 -5.27 11.54
CA LEU A 77 -20.31 -5.03 12.95
C LEU A 77 -19.86 -3.61 13.36
N ALA A 78 -18.62 -3.23 13.05
CA ALA A 78 -18.09 -1.90 13.34
C ALA A 78 -18.94 -0.78 12.72
N SER A 79 -19.39 -0.96 11.47
CA SER A 79 -20.23 0.01 10.77
C SER A 79 -21.61 0.20 11.41
N GLN A 80 -22.15 -0.84 12.05
CA GLN A 80 -23.41 -0.74 12.79
C GLN A 80 -23.20 -0.03 14.13
N LEU A 81 -22.17 -0.43 14.88
CA LEU A 81 -21.84 0.17 16.18
C LEU A 81 -21.53 1.67 16.08
N VAL A 82 -20.84 2.10 15.03
CA VAL A 82 -20.61 3.54 14.79
C VAL A 82 -21.93 4.31 14.67
N ARG A 83 -22.97 3.74 14.05
CA ARG A 83 -24.28 4.40 13.91
C ARG A 83 -25.00 4.55 15.25
N PHE A 84 -24.79 3.60 16.16
CA PHE A 84 -25.33 3.65 17.52
C PHE A 84 -24.46 4.47 18.48
N GLY A 85 -23.40 5.13 17.99
CA GLY A 85 -22.60 6.07 18.79
C GLY A 85 -21.63 5.40 19.76
N PHE A 86 -21.23 4.14 19.52
CA PHE A 86 -20.19 3.51 20.31
C PHE A 86 -18.83 4.20 20.09
N SER A 87 -18.06 4.34 21.17
CA SER A 87 -16.70 4.87 21.14
C SER A 87 -15.73 3.90 20.45
N THR A 88 -14.53 4.37 20.11
CA THR A 88 -13.52 3.49 19.50
C THR A 88 -13.15 2.33 20.42
N SER A 89 -12.96 2.58 21.72
CA SER A 89 -12.56 1.57 22.69
C SER A 89 -13.65 0.52 22.91
N GLU A 90 -14.93 0.92 22.97
CA GLU A 90 -16.04 -0.04 23.07
C GLU A 90 -16.17 -0.89 21.80
N ILE A 91 -16.06 -0.29 20.61
CA ILE A 91 -16.10 -1.05 19.35
C ILE A 91 -14.96 -2.06 19.31
N ALA A 92 -13.75 -1.64 19.70
CA ALA A 92 -12.61 -2.53 19.74
C ALA A 92 -12.80 -3.69 20.72
N SER A 93 -13.35 -3.44 21.91
CA SER A 93 -13.70 -4.49 22.88
C SER A 93 -14.70 -5.49 22.31
N ILE A 94 -15.76 -4.98 21.67
CA ILE A 94 -16.79 -5.82 21.05
C ILE A 94 -16.19 -6.68 19.92
N LEU A 95 -15.33 -6.10 19.07
CA LEU A 95 -14.67 -6.84 17.98
C LEU A 95 -13.72 -7.94 18.48
N ARG A 96 -13.00 -7.70 19.59
CA ARG A 96 -12.13 -8.71 20.20
C ARG A 96 -12.91 -9.91 20.74
N ASN A 97 -14.15 -9.69 21.17
CA ASN A 97 -15.04 -10.71 21.70
C ASN A 97 -15.97 -11.34 20.66
N PHE A 98 -15.93 -10.85 19.42
CA PHE A 98 -16.85 -11.28 18.37
C PHE A 98 -16.42 -12.63 17.75
N LEU A 99 -17.15 -13.70 18.07
CA LEU A 99 -16.81 -15.09 17.70
C LEU A 99 -16.58 -15.31 16.19
N HIS A 100 -17.32 -14.61 15.34
CA HIS A 100 -17.25 -14.75 13.88
C HIS A 100 -16.31 -13.74 13.21
N GLY A 101 -15.67 -12.88 14.01
CA GLY A 101 -14.68 -11.91 13.60
C GLY A 101 -13.24 -12.43 13.74
N LYS A 102 -12.27 -11.51 13.71
CA LYS A 102 -10.86 -11.84 13.97
C LYS A 102 -10.52 -12.09 15.45
N ARG A 103 -11.40 -11.72 16.39
CA ARG A 103 -11.24 -11.95 17.84
C ARG A 103 -9.89 -11.43 18.35
N THR A 104 -9.08 -12.30 18.96
CA THR A 104 -7.74 -12.02 19.50
C THR A 104 -6.73 -11.60 18.43
N ASP A 105 -6.98 -11.96 17.16
CA ASP A 105 -6.13 -11.56 16.02
C ASP A 105 -6.40 -10.11 15.60
N ALA A 106 -7.46 -9.48 16.13
CA ALA A 106 -7.75 -8.07 15.92
C ALA A 106 -6.86 -7.21 16.82
N GLN A 107 -5.61 -6.99 16.41
CA GLN A 107 -4.65 -6.13 17.10
C GLN A 107 -4.54 -4.74 16.49
N GLY A 108 -3.92 -3.81 17.24
CA GLY A 108 -3.80 -2.36 17.01
C GLY A 108 -4.18 -1.87 15.61
N ASP A 109 -3.25 -2.02 14.65
CA ASP A 109 -3.39 -1.50 13.29
C ASP A 109 -4.67 -1.98 12.58
N TYR A 110 -5.09 -3.23 12.81
CA TYR A 110 -6.30 -3.79 12.22
C TYR A 110 -7.57 -3.14 12.80
N LEU A 111 -7.62 -2.97 14.12
CA LEU A 111 -8.74 -2.33 14.79
C LEU A 111 -8.85 -0.85 14.41
N GLU A 112 -7.72 -0.14 14.40
CA GLU A 112 -7.66 1.27 13.98
C GLU A 112 -8.15 1.43 12.54
N TRP A 113 -7.66 0.59 11.62
CA TRP A 113 -8.09 0.64 10.23
C TRP A 113 -9.58 0.34 10.07
N THR A 114 -10.07 -0.70 10.74
CA THR A 114 -11.46 -1.17 10.64
C THR A 114 -12.43 -0.12 11.18
N ILE A 115 -12.19 0.37 12.41
CA ILE A 115 -13.04 1.36 13.07
C ILE A 115 -12.92 2.72 12.36
N GLY A 116 -11.70 3.12 11.99
CA GLY A 116 -11.45 4.36 11.26
C GLY A 116 -12.09 4.37 9.88
N LYS A 117 -12.14 3.23 9.18
CA LYS A 117 -12.89 3.11 7.93
C LYS A 117 -14.40 3.21 8.17
N ALA A 118 -14.96 2.48 9.13
CA ALA A 118 -16.37 2.52 9.48
C ALA A 118 -16.84 3.94 9.85
N LYS A 119 -16.08 4.66 10.68
CA LYS A 119 -16.36 6.07 11.04
C LYS A 119 -16.33 7.00 9.84
N ARG A 120 -15.32 6.89 8.97
CA ARG A 120 -15.22 7.71 7.75
C ARG A 120 -16.41 7.48 6.82
N GLU A 121 -16.82 6.23 6.64
CA GLU A 121 -17.99 5.92 5.79
C GLU A 121 -19.30 6.45 6.39
N TYR A 122 -19.45 6.40 7.71
CA TYR A 122 -20.61 6.97 8.40
C TYR A 122 -20.68 8.50 8.24
N GLU A 123 -19.59 9.21 8.52
CA GLU A 123 -19.52 10.68 8.37
C GLU A 123 -19.77 11.11 6.92
N GLN A 124 -19.24 10.37 5.94
CA GLN A 124 -19.51 10.65 4.52
C GLN A 124 -21.00 10.51 4.17
N ARG A 125 -21.68 9.50 4.71
CA ARG A 125 -23.13 9.32 4.49
C ARG A 125 -23.94 10.42 5.16
N LYS A 126 -23.62 10.77 6.42
CA LYS A 126 -24.26 11.86 7.15
C LYS A 126 -24.13 13.20 6.43
N ASN A 127 -22.92 13.53 5.95
CA ASN A 127 -22.68 14.75 5.18
C ASN A 127 -23.40 14.74 3.82
N LYS A 128 -23.51 13.58 3.17
CA LYS A 128 -24.26 13.43 1.92
C LYS A 128 -25.76 13.66 2.14
N GLU A 129 -26.33 13.10 3.22
CA GLU A 129 -27.74 13.27 3.59
C GLU A 129 -28.06 14.70 4.04
N GLN A 130 -27.13 15.38 4.72
CA GLN A 130 -27.27 16.79 5.08
C GLN A 130 -27.14 17.72 3.86
N SER A 131 -26.25 17.43 2.91
CA SER A 131 -26.12 18.22 1.66
C SER A 131 -27.28 18.01 0.68
N THR A 132 -27.88 16.82 0.59
CA THR A 132 -29.13 16.64 -0.17
C THR A 132 -30.32 17.34 0.48
N ARG A 133 -30.35 17.48 1.81
CA ARG A 133 -31.39 18.26 2.51
C ARG A 133 -31.16 19.78 2.45
N ALA A 134 -29.90 20.23 2.45
CA ALA A 134 -29.55 21.66 2.42
C ALA A 134 -29.63 22.30 1.02
N ASN A 135 -29.57 21.52 -0.06
CA ASN A 135 -29.66 22.03 -1.45
C ASN A 135 -31.05 22.55 -1.87
N THR A 136 -31.99 22.72 -0.93
CA THR A 136 -33.23 23.48 -1.17
C THR A 136 -33.13 24.96 -0.83
N ASN A 137 -32.07 25.47 -0.18
CA ASN A 137 -31.92 26.92 -0.02
C ASN A 137 -30.48 27.37 0.25
N LEU A 138 -30.03 28.32 -0.58
CA LEU A 138 -28.97 29.33 -0.39
C LEU A 138 -27.53 29.06 -0.88
N LYS A 139 -26.99 30.16 -1.43
CA LYS A 139 -25.70 30.36 -2.12
C LYS A 139 -24.47 30.11 -1.23
N PRO A 140 -23.31 29.75 -1.80
CA PRO A 140 -22.09 29.54 -1.03
C PRO A 140 -21.40 30.87 -0.66
N GLN A 141 -21.10 31.05 0.63
CA GLN A 141 -20.10 32.01 1.09
C GLN A 141 -18.84 31.28 1.56
N ASP A 142 -17.71 31.87 1.18
CA ASP A 142 -16.35 31.43 1.46
C ASP A 142 -16.03 31.48 2.96
N SER A 143 -15.55 30.36 3.52
CA SER A 143 -14.76 30.38 4.75
C SER A 143 -13.42 29.67 4.52
N LYS A 144 -12.35 30.45 4.68
CA LYS A 144 -10.95 30.01 4.64
C LYS A 144 -10.64 29.24 5.93
N ASN A 145 -10.38 27.95 5.80
CA ASN A 145 -9.79 27.11 6.86
C ASN A 145 -8.60 26.31 6.27
N PRO A 146 -7.61 25.91 7.09
CA PRO A 146 -6.29 25.50 6.62
C PRO A 146 -6.39 24.20 5.83
N LYS A 147 -5.66 24.14 4.70
CA LYS A 147 -5.76 23.11 3.66
C LYS A 147 -5.41 21.72 4.19
N LYS A 148 -6.39 21.03 4.79
CA LYS A 148 -6.46 19.56 4.72
C LYS A 148 -6.50 19.21 3.24
N LYS A 149 -5.54 18.42 2.74
CA LYS A 149 -5.53 17.95 1.34
C LYS A 149 -6.86 17.25 1.07
N GLN A 150 -7.80 17.98 0.47
CA GLN A 150 -9.09 17.46 0.06
C GLN A 150 -8.81 16.36 -0.96
N ARG A 151 -9.41 15.19 -0.75
CA ARG A 151 -9.50 14.20 -1.82
C ARG A 151 -10.19 14.88 -2.98
N ILE A 152 -9.47 15.09 -4.07
CA ILE A 152 -10.01 15.70 -5.27
C ILE A 152 -10.91 14.65 -5.91
N PHE A 153 -12.22 14.81 -5.72
CA PHE A 153 -13.20 14.02 -6.45
C PHE A 153 -13.31 14.64 -7.84
N ILE A 154 -12.82 13.93 -8.85
CA ILE A 154 -13.03 14.32 -10.24
C ILE A 154 -14.34 13.69 -10.72
N THR A 155 -15.25 14.51 -11.23
CA THR A 155 -16.47 14.01 -11.88
C THR A 155 -16.13 13.48 -13.27
N GLY A 156 -16.95 12.57 -13.81
CA GLY A 156 -16.78 12.09 -15.18
C GLY A 156 -16.76 13.24 -16.21
N ARG A 157 -17.55 14.30 -15.99
CA ARG A 157 -17.57 15.49 -16.84
C ARG A 157 -16.27 16.31 -16.75
N GLN A 158 -15.62 16.36 -15.58
CA GLN A 158 -14.31 16.99 -15.42
C GLN A 158 -13.21 16.17 -16.09
N LEU A 159 -13.24 14.83 -15.97
CA LEU A 159 -12.30 13.94 -16.67
C LEU A 159 -12.33 14.13 -18.19
N VAL A 160 -13.51 14.37 -18.79
CA VAL A 160 -13.64 14.60 -20.24
C VAL A 160 -13.13 15.99 -20.65
N LYS A 161 -13.25 17.00 -19.77
CA LYS A 161 -12.88 18.39 -20.07
C LYS A 161 -11.40 18.68 -19.81
N GLU A 162 -10.80 18.02 -18.84
CA GLU A 162 -9.42 18.25 -18.44
C GLU A 162 -8.48 17.30 -19.18
N LYS A 163 -7.33 17.81 -19.64
CA LYS A 163 -6.28 16.94 -20.16
C LYS A 163 -5.75 16.07 -19.01
N VAL A 164 -5.81 14.75 -19.18
CA VAL A 164 -5.23 13.80 -18.24
C VAL A 164 -3.74 14.11 -18.09
N LYS A 165 -3.33 14.44 -16.86
CA LYS A 165 -1.93 14.67 -16.52
C LYS A 165 -1.34 13.36 -16.03
N GLU A 166 -0.43 12.79 -16.81
CA GLU A 166 0.34 11.63 -16.35
C GLU A 166 1.32 12.07 -15.27
N LEU A 167 1.36 11.31 -14.16
CA LEU A 167 2.39 11.51 -13.15
C LEU A 167 3.75 11.11 -13.74
N PRO A 168 4.84 11.81 -13.36
CA PRO A 168 6.17 11.50 -13.86
C PRO A 168 6.58 10.10 -13.40
N ALA A 169 6.53 9.15 -14.33
CA ALA A 169 6.95 7.77 -14.11
C ALA A 169 8.47 7.63 -14.27
N PRO A 170 9.15 6.82 -13.44
CA PRO A 170 10.56 6.50 -13.63
C PRO A 170 10.81 5.74 -14.93
N VAL A 171 9.85 4.92 -15.37
CA VAL A 171 9.83 4.26 -16.68
C VAL A 171 8.52 4.61 -17.36
N LYS A 172 8.59 5.30 -18.51
CA LYS A 172 7.43 5.85 -19.22
C LYS A 172 6.57 4.77 -19.87
N LYS A 173 5.46 5.21 -20.49
CA LYS A 173 4.44 4.36 -21.15
C LYS A 173 3.77 3.37 -20.20
N GLY A 174 3.64 3.76 -18.93
CA GLY A 174 2.82 3.03 -17.96
C GLY A 174 3.43 1.73 -17.43
N LEU A 175 4.68 1.39 -17.75
CA LEU A 175 5.33 0.20 -17.18
C LEU A 175 5.44 0.31 -15.66
N PHE A 176 5.80 1.49 -15.16
CA PHE A 176 5.72 1.82 -13.74
C PHE A 176 4.91 3.09 -13.53
N VAL A 177 3.94 3.01 -12.62
CA VAL A 177 3.20 4.16 -12.15
C VAL A 177 3.68 4.46 -10.73
N PRO A 178 4.08 5.71 -10.42
CA PRO A 178 4.47 6.08 -9.07
C PRO A 178 3.42 5.64 -8.04
N GLU A 179 3.87 5.18 -6.87
CA GLU A 179 3.02 4.73 -5.76
C GLU A 179 2.13 3.51 -6.07
N ARG A 180 2.47 2.73 -7.11
CA ARG A 180 1.79 1.47 -7.46
C ARG A 180 2.77 0.32 -7.57
N TYR A 181 2.24 -0.89 -7.45
CA TYR A 181 2.97 -2.12 -7.73
C TYR A 181 2.66 -2.60 -9.16
N THR A 182 3.64 -3.24 -9.78
CA THR A 182 3.51 -3.95 -11.06
C THR A 182 3.96 -5.38 -10.84
N ILE A 183 3.14 -6.35 -11.24
CA ILE A 183 3.43 -7.78 -11.06
C ILE A 183 3.81 -8.35 -12.42
N LEU A 184 5.00 -8.95 -12.50
CA LEU A 184 5.44 -9.73 -13.64
C LEU A 184 5.26 -11.22 -13.31
N ALA A 185 4.41 -11.91 -14.08
CA ALA A 185 4.10 -13.32 -13.89
C ALA A 185 4.35 -14.10 -15.19
N ALA A 186 5.02 -15.24 -15.06
CA ALA A 186 5.27 -16.20 -16.12
C ALA A 186 5.69 -17.54 -15.48
N SER A 187 5.63 -18.64 -16.23
CA SER A 187 6.13 -19.95 -15.80
C SER A 187 7.62 -19.92 -15.46
N ASP A 188 8.11 -20.95 -14.77
CA ASP A 188 9.53 -21.08 -14.51
C ASP A 188 10.34 -21.20 -15.82
N GLY A 189 11.55 -20.65 -15.84
CA GLY A 189 12.40 -20.64 -17.04
C GLY A 189 12.05 -19.57 -18.10
N GLU A 190 10.88 -18.93 -18.04
CA GLU A 190 10.40 -17.92 -19.03
C GLU A 190 11.14 -16.57 -18.99
N GLY A 191 12.29 -16.50 -18.33
CA GLY A 191 13.13 -15.31 -18.37
C GLY A 191 12.72 -14.14 -17.46
N LYS A 192 11.82 -14.33 -16.49
CA LYS A 192 11.44 -13.28 -15.50
C LYS A 192 12.65 -12.58 -14.87
N THR A 193 13.60 -13.37 -14.38
CA THR A 193 14.86 -12.88 -13.78
C THR A 193 15.70 -12.09 -14.78
N LEU A 194 15.80 -12.57 -16.02
CA LEU A 194 16.56 -11.90 -17.07
C LEU A 194 15.91 -10.56 -17.43
N PHE A 195 14.58 -10.56 -17.59
CA PHE A 195 13.79 -9.36 -17.83
C PHE A 195 13.99 -8.31 -16.75
N CYS A 196 13.88 -8.69 -15.47
CA CYS A 196 14.09 -7.78 -14.34
C CYS A 196 15.53 -7.26 -14.26
N GLY A 197 16.52 -8.10 -14.58
CA GLY A 197 17.92 -7.69 -14.69
C GLY A 197 18.13 -6.65 -15.78
N GLN A 198 17.57 -6.88 -16.97
CA GLN A 198 17.73 -5.98 -18.11
C GLN A 198 17.03 -4.65 -17.87
N LEU A 199 15.83 -4.70 -17.25
CA LEU A 199 15.12 -3.51 -16.81
C LEU A 199 15.93 -2.73 -15.78
N THR A 200 16.54 -3.41 -14.82
CA THR A 200 17.41 -2.80 -13.81
C THR A 200 18.58 -2.08 -14.45
N LEU A 201 19.30 -2.73 -15.36
CA LEU A 201 20.46 -2.14 -16.03
C LEU A 201 20.06 -0.91 -16.86
N ASN A 202 18.98 -1.00 -17.63
CA ASN A 202 18.45 0.17 -18.37
C ASN A 202 18.00 1.30 -17.44
N ALA A 203 17.42 0.93 -16.29
CA ALA A 203 16.94 1.88 -15.30
C ALA A 203 18.09 2.67 -14.66
N ILE A 204 19.19 2.02 -14.28
CA ILE A 204 20.34 2.69 -13.65
C ILE A 204 21.17 3.53 -14.64
N THR A 205 21.11 3.23 -15.93
CA THR A 205 21.80 3.99 -17.00
C THR A 205 20.93 5.05 -17.64
N GLY A 206 19.60 5.01 -17.45
CA GLY A 206 18.67 5.90 -18.13
C GLY A 206 18.51 5.58 -19.63
N THR A 207 18.72 4.33 -20.03
CA THR A 207 18.53 3.88 -21.41
C THR A 207 17.12 3.35 -21.63
N THR A 208 16.62 3.41 -22.87
CA THR A 208 15.30 2.89 -23.21
C THR A 208 15.26 1.38 -23.01
N PHE A 209 14.27 0.89 -22.26
CA PHE A 209 14.09 -0.54 -22.06
C PHE A 209 13.26 -1.14 -23.20
N LEU A 210 13.78 -2.22 -23.83
CA LEU A 210 13.17 -2.94 -24.97
C LEU A 210 12.81 -2.03 -26.16
N ASP A 211 13.54 -0.92 -26.34
CA ASP A 211 13.24 0.14 -27.31
C ASP A 211 11.82 0.72 -27.25
N PHE A 212 11.06 0.35 -26.21
CA PHE A 212 9.66 0.67 -26.08
C PHE A 212 9.38 1.53 -24.85
N PHE A 213 10.12 1.35 -23.76
CA PHE A 213 9.87 2.01 -22.48
C PHE A 213 10.97 3.02 -22.16
N PRO A 214 10.78 4.33 -22.46
CA PRO A 214 11.79 5.34 -22.21
C PRO A 214 12.04 5.54 -20.71
N ILE A 215 13.31 5.67 -20.34
CA ILE A 215 13.76 5.96 -18.98
C ILE A 215 14.43 7.33 -19.03
N PRO A 216 13.71 8.43 -18.72
CA PRO A 216 14.16 9.78 -19.01
C PRO A 216 15.41 10.21 -18.23
N LYS A 217 15.72 9.51 -17.13
CA LYS A 217 16.93 9.72 -16.33
C LYS A 217 17.27 8.44 -15.57
N PRO A 218 18.55 8.21 -15.24
CA PRO A 218 18.98 7.18 -14.32
C PRO A 218 18.15 7.14 -13.03
N VAL A 219 17.79 5.95 -12.58
CA VAL A 219 17.09 5.72 -11.32
C VAL A 219 17.86 4.77 -10.42
N ARG A 220 17.76 5.00 -9.11
CA ARG A 220 18.33 4.08 -8.12
C ARG A 220 17.43 2.87 -7.98
N VAL A 221 18.00 1.67 -8.13
CA VAL A 221 17.28 0.40 -8.08
C VAL A 221 17.75 -0.41 -6.88
N LEU A 222 16.77 -0.82 -6.07
CA LEU A 222 16.94 -1.81 -5.01
C LEU A 222 16.35 -3.14 -5.50
N TYR A 223 17.19 -4.14 -5.71
CA TYR A 223 16.79 -5.44 -6.26
C TYR A 223 16.84 -6.51 -5.19
N PHE A 224 15.69 -7.05 -4.84
CA PHE A 224 15.55 -8.19 -3.95
C PHE A 224 15.49 -9.49 -4.76
N ALA A 225 16.48 -10.37 -4.62
CA ALA A 225 16.47 -11.68 -5.27
C ALA A 225 16.04 -12.75 -4.25
N GLY A 226 14.81 -13.26 -4.37
CA GLY A 226 14.27 -14.24 -3.41
C GLY A 226 14.73 -15.69 -3.61
N GLU A 227 15.00 -16.09 -4.86
CA GLU A 227 15.12 -17.51 -5.23
C GLU A 227 16.49 -17.90 -5.80
N ASN A 228 17.27 -16.94 -6.32
CA ASN A 228 18.52 -17.27 -7.01
C ASN A 228 19.70 -17.39 -6.05
N SER A 229 20.41 -18.53 -6.13
CA SER A 229 21.71 -18.71 -5.49
C SER A 229 22.70 -17.66 -6.01
N ARG A 230 23.60 -17.19 -5.12
CA ARG A 230 24.45 -16.00 -5.33
C ARG A 230 25.25 -15.98 -6.65
N GLY A 231 25.59 -17.15 -7.21
CA GLY A 231 26.44 -17.27 -8.41
C GLY A 231 25.72 -17.07 -9.75
N ASP A 232 24.45 -17.45 -9.86
CA ASP A 232 23.73 -17.40 -11.15
C ASP A 232 23.31 -15.97 -11.51
N MET A 233 22.85 -15.19 -10.53
CA MET A 233 22.40 -13.82 -10.77
C MET A 233 23.55 -12.89 -11.19
N GLN A 234 24.72 -12.98 -10.55
CA GLN A 234 25.88 -12.18 -10.92
C GLN A 234 26.33 -12.46 -12.35
N THR A 235 26.36 -13.74 -12.73
CA THR A 235 26.70 -14.16 -14.09
C THR A 235 25.70 -13.62 -15.11
N LYS A 236 24.39 -13.69 -14.81
CA LYS A 236 23.33 -13.15 -15.66
C LYS A 236 23.41 -11.64 -15.84
N ILE A 237 23.63 -10.90 -14.75
CA ILE A 237 23.78 -9.44 -14.79
C ILE A 237 25.04 -9.05 -15.56
N ARG A 238 26.16 -9.74 -15.34
CA ARG A 238 27.41 -9.45 -16.04
C ARG A 238 27.28 -9.63 -17.55
N ARG A 239 26.65 -10.72 -18.00
CA ARG A 239 26.40 -10.95 -19.44
C ARG A 239 25.56 -9.82 -20.06
N GLN A 240 24.54 -9.35 -19.36
CA GLN A 240 23.69 -8.25 -19.82
C GLN A 240 24.42 -6.89 -19.77
N GLN A 241 25.27 -6.68 -18.77
CA GLN A 241 26.12 -5.50 -18.65
C GLN A 241 27.06 -5.40 -19.86
N GLU A 242 27.78 -6.48 -20.19
CA GLU A 242 28.74 -6.49 -21.30
C GLU A 242 28.09 -6.11 -22.63
N GLU A 243 26.87 -6.59 -22.91
CA GLU A 243 26.11 -6.21 -24.11
C GLU A 243 25.62 -4.76 -24.06
N LEU A 244 25.15 -4.30 -22.89
CA LEU A 244 24.71 -2.91 -22.74
C LEU A 244 25.87 -1.91 -22.89
N GLU A 245 27.05 -2.23 -22.35
CA GLU A 245 28.25 -1.41 -22.49
C GLU A 245 28.72 -1.30 -23.94
N LYS A 246 28.60 -2.39 -24.73
CA LYS A 246 28.87 -2.36 -26.18
C LYS A 246 27.92 -1.41 -26.91
N ILE A 247 26.62 -1.48 -26.60
CA ILE A 247 25.60 -0.60 -27.21
C ILE A 247 25.86 0.87 -26.83
N LEU A 248 26.23 1.12 -25.58
CA LEU A 248 26.50 2.48 -25.10
C LEU A 248 27.87 3.03 -25.52
N GLY A 249 28.78 2.17 -25.98
CA GLY A 249 30.16 2.56 -26.30
C GLY A 249 30.97 3.03 -25.09
N ARG A 250 30.54 2.67 -23.86
CA ARG A 250 31.20 3.07 -22.61
C ARG A 250 30.89 2.08 -21.49
N SER A 251 31.73 2.06 -20.45
CA SER A 251 31.45 1.30 -19.23
C SER A 251 30.33 1.95 -18.41
N ILE A 252 29.62 1.12 -17.64
CA ILE A 252 28.56 1.50 -16.70
C ILE A 252 28.92 1.20 -15.23
N GLU A 253 30.19 0.97 -14.93
CA GLU A 253 30.67 0.64 -13.58
C GLU A 253 30.27 1.68 -12.53
N LYS A 254 30.28 2.96 -12.91
CA LYS A 254 29.87 4.06 -12.03
C LYS A 254 28.39 3.98 -11.66
N GLU A 255 27.52 3.74 -12.65
CA GLU A 255 26.08 3.59 -12.42
C GLU A 255 25.76 2.35 -11.59
N LEU A 256 26.51 1.26 -11.77
CA LEU A 256 26.37 0.08 -10.92
C LEU A 256 26.72 0.38 -9.47
N GLU A 257 27.78 1.16 -9.20
CA GLU A 257 28.18 1.51 -7.85
C GLU A 257 27.22 2.52 -7.18
N GLU A 258 26.75 3.52 -7.93
CA GLU A 258 25.94 4.61 -7.39
C GLU A 258 24.44 4.28 -7.33
N ASN A 259 23.93 3.55 -8.33
CA ASN A 259 22.50 3.41 -8.56
C ASN A 259 21.97 1.98 -8.37
N PHE A 260 22.81 0.95 -8.35
CA PHE A 260 22.35 -0.43 -8.19
C PHE A 260 22.67 -0.98 -6.80
N HIS A 261 21.65 -1.46 -6.10
CA HIS A 261 21.82 -2.19 -4.85
C HIS A 261 21.08 -3.50 -4.90
N TRP A 262 21.84 -4.58 -4.86
CA TRP A 262 21.31 -5.94 -4.84
C TRP A 262 21.32 -6.49 -3.42
N VAL A 263 20.21 -7.11 -3.05
CA VAL A 263 20.01 -7.71 -1.73
C VAL A 263 19.61 -9.17 -1.92
N ALA A 264 20.43 -10.06 -1.36
CA ALA A 264 20.20 -11.49 -1.36
C ALA A 264 19.23 -11.90 -0.23
N PRO A 265 18.52 -13.03 -0.36
CA PRO A 265 17.40 -13.36 0.52
C PRO A 265 17.83 -13.65 1.96
N LEU A 266 19.02 -14.23 2.14
CA LEU A 266 19.58 -14.56 3.46
C LEU A 266 20.06 -13.33 4.24
N ASP A 267 20.18 -12.17 3.57
CA ASP A 267 20.82 -10.98 4.13
C ASP A 267 19.79 -9.94 4.63
N ILE A 268 18.49 -10.28 4.57
CA ILE A 268 17.38 -9.44 5.04
C ILE A 268 16.77 -10.07 6.27
N ASN A 269 16.99 -9.43 7.43
CA ASN A 269 16.19 -9.75 8.59
C ASN A 269 14.81 -9.08 8.46
N PHE A 270 13.85 -9.78 7.86
CA PHE A 270 12.45 -9.33 7.83
C PHE A 270 11.81 -9.31 9.22
N PHE A 271 12.41 -10.03 10.19
CA PHE A 271 12.08 -9.93 11.60
C PHE A 271 12.85 -8.77 12.23
N LEU A 272 12.53 -7.55 11.81
CA LEU A 272 12.77 -6.41 12.67
C LEU A 272 11.82 -6.55 13.87
N ASN A 273 12.42 -6.45 15.06
CA ASN A 273 11.80 -6.59 16.39
C ASN A 273 10.30 -6.19 16.45
N PRO A 274 9.46 -6.98 17.15
CA PRO A 274 8.11 -6.57 17.52
C PRO A 274 8.08 -5.26 18.33
#